data_AF-A0A288DJF6-F1
#
_entry.id   AF-A0A288DJF6-F1
#
_cell.length_a   1.000
_cell.length_b   1.000
_cell.length_c   1.000
_cell.angle_alpha   90.00
_cell.angle_beta   90.00
_cell.angle_gamma   90.00
#
_symmetry.space_group_name_H-M   'P 1'
#
loop_
_entity.id
_entity.type
_entity.pdbx_description
1 polymer ?
#
loop_
_entity_poly.entity_id
_entity_poly.type
_entity_poly.pdbx_seq_one_letter_code
_entity_poly.pdbx_strand_id
1 'polypeptide(L)'
;MKQKKRGFTLLELLISIGIIGILFVILFRAYISISQVTFRVQQAKNIQQEMIRISQILQNIADNHSINFEAYSGSQMNDILFLSGEGGNVSITSTGVCISNSPAITGFTQEQKDNPCQLIIINQDESITTITTPSESFISKPYFSIFPTEPNQQIIHNDQIDDFPFLKIKQPSFQVHFNIYTPLYEQGNWINMSSLLFQQFFTLQG
;
A
#
# COMPACT_ATOMS: atom_id res chain seq x y z
N MET A 1 -63.13 -33.20 30.16
CA MET A 1 -61.70 -33.54 29.95
C MET A 1 -60.83 -32.49 30.64
N LYS A 2 -60.19 -32.83 31.76
CA LYS A 2 -59.24 -31.93 32.46
C LYS A 2 -57.86 -32.08 31.80
N GLN A 3 -57.37 -31.04 31.13
CA GLN A 3 -56.00 -31.02 30.65
C GLN A 3 -55.03 -30.96 31.84
N LYS A 4 -54.17 -31.98 31.95
CA LYS A 4 -53.10 -32.04 32.95
C LYS A 4 -52.02 -31.05 32.52
N LYS A 5 -52.00 -29.84 33.13
CA LYS A 5 -50.88 -28.90 32.95
C LYS A 5 -49.62 -29.58 33.49
N ARG A 6 -48.74 -30.04 32.60
CA ARG A 6 -47.41 -30.56 32.94
C ARG A 6 -46.56 -29.35 33.35
N GLY A 7 -46.35 -29.20 34.65
CA GLY A 7 -45.47 -28.16 35.20
C GLY A 7 -44.01 -28.46 34.89
N PHE A 8 -43.26 -27.41 34.60
CA PHE A 8 -41.82 -27.47 34.31
C PHE A 8 -41.08 -28.09 35.49
N THR A 9 -40.28 -29.13 35.24
CA THR A 9 -39.53 -29.79 36.33
C THR A 9 -38.18 -29.11 36.55
N LEU A 10 -37.72 -29.07 37.81
CA LEU A 10 -36.44 -28.45 38.18
C LEU A 10 -35.25 -29.10 37.45
N LEU A 11 -35.36 -30.40 37.14
CA LEU A 11 -34.40 -31.14 36.33
C LEU A 11 -34.33 -30.62 34.88
N GLU A 12 -35.47 -30.32 34.27
CA GLU A 12 -35.59 -29.81 32.90
C GLU A 12 -35.00 -28.40 32.78
N LEU A 13 -35.12 -27.58 33.83
CA LEU A 13 -34.44 -26.29 33.96
C LEU A 13 -32.91 -26.46 34.00
N LEU A 14 -32.42 -27.40 34.81
CA LEU A 14 -30.99 -27.64 35.00
C LEU A 14 -30.31 -28.11 33.70
N ILE A 15 -30.95 -29.03 32.97
CA ILE A 15 -30.47 -29.48 31.65
C ILE A 15 -30.44 -28.31 30.66
N SER A 16 -31.48 -27.48 30.64
CA SER A 16 -31.57 -26.32 29.74
C SER A 16 -30.44 -25.31 29.97
N ILE A 17 -30.12 -25.00 31.23
CA ILE A 17 -29.00 -24.11 31.60
C ILE A 17 -27.66 -24.70 31.13
N GLY A 18 -27.46 -26.00 31.31
CA GLY A 18 -26.26 -26.70 30.84
C GLY A 18 -26.07 -26.61 29.33
N ILE A 19 -27.13 -26.84 28.55
CA ILE A 19 -27.10 -26.73 27.08
C ILE A 19 -26.78 -25.30 26.65
N ILE A 20 -27.44 -24.30 27.25
CA ILE A 20 -27.21 -22.88 26.92
C ILE A 20 -25.76 -22.47 27.23
N GLY A 21 -25.21 -22.92 28.36
CA GLY A 21 -23.81 -22.63 28.72
C GLY A 21 -22.81 -23.19 27.70
N ILE A 22 -23.00 -24.45 27.28
CA ILE A 22 -22.16 -25.07 26.25
C ILE A 22 -22.28 -24.30 24.92
N LEU A 23 -23.52 -23.97 24.51
CA LEU A 23 -23.78 -23.24 23.28
C LEU A 23 -23.10 -21.85 23.30
N PHE A 24 -23.17 -21.15 24.42
CA PHE A 24 -22.58 -19.82 24.59
C PHE A 24 -21.05 -19.84 24.43
N VAL A 25 -20.38 -20.84 25.02
CA VAL A 25 -18.92 -21.00 24.88
C VAL A 25 -18.52 -21.24 23.42
N ILE A 26 -19.27 -22.07 22.69
CA ILE A 26 -19.01 -22.36 21.27
C ILE A 26 -19.22 -21.10 20.43
N LEU A 27 -20.33 -20.38 20.64
CA LEU A 27 -20.63 -19.14 19.91
C LEU A 27 -19.59 -18.05 20.18
N PHE A 28 -19.14 -17.91 21.43
CA PHE A 28 -18.13 -16.92 21.79
C PHE A 28 -16.79 -17.20 21.10
N ARG A 29 -16.34 -18.46 21.07
CA ARG A 29 -15.12 -18.86 20.36
C ARG A 29 -15.23 -18.63 18.84
N ALA A 30 -16.38 -18.97 18.25
CA ALA A 30 -16.64 -18.74 16.83
C ALA A 30 -16.62 -17.24 16.50
N TYR A 31 -17.23 -16.40 17.33
CA TYR A 31 -17.24 -14.95 17.17
C TYR A 31 -15.82 -14.36 17.18
N ILE A 32 -14.98 -14.74 18.15
CA ILE A 32 -13.58 -14.27 18.21
C ILE A 32 -12.83 -14.66 16.93
N SER A 33 -12.97 -15.91 16.49
CA SER A 33 -12.27 -16.40 15.30
C SER A 33 -12.72 -15.67 14.01
N ILE A 34 -14.03 -15.51 13.81
CA ILE A 34 -14.58 -14.80 12.64
C ILE A 34 -14.16 -13.32 12.66
N SER A 35 -14.17 -12.70 13.83
CA SER A 35 -13.77 -11.30 14.00
C SER A 35 -12.33 -11.07 13.56
N GLN A 36 -11.38 -11.91 14.02
CA GLN A 36 -9.97 -11.83 13.61
C GLN A 36 -9.78 -11.97 12.09
N VAL A 37 -10.48 -12.92 11.46
CA VAL A 37 -10.43 -13.10 10.00
C VAL A 37 -11.01 -11.88 9.28
N THR A 38 -12.14 -11.36 9.76
CA THR A 38 -12.80 -10.19 9.17
C THR A 38 -11.90 -8.97 9.19
N PHE A 39 -11.20 -8.72 10.31
CA PHE A 39 -10.26 -7.61 10.40
C PHE A 39 -9.10 -7.72 9.39
N ARG A 40 -8.52 -8.91 9.23
CA ARG A 40 -7.45 -9.14 8.23
C ARG A 40 -7.95 -8.94 6.80
N VAL A 41 -9.17 -9.40 6.50
CA VAL A 41 -9.79 -9.18 5.18
C VAL A 41 -10.02 -7.68 4.95
N GLN A 42 -10.49 -6.95 5.95
CA GLN A 42 -10.72 -5.52 5.84
C GLN A 42 -9.41 -4.74 5.62
N GLN A 43 -8.33 -5.11 6.31
CA GLN A 43 -7.00 -4.53 6.07
C GLN A 43 -6.53 -4.72 4.62
N ALA A 44 -6.63 -5.94 4.11
CA ALA A 44 -6.24 -6.23 2.74
C ALA A 44 -7.06 -5.38 1.74
N LYS A 45 -8.35 -5.17 2.01
CA LYS A 45 -9.19 -4.26 1.22
C LYS A 45 -8.71 -2.81 1.29
N ASN A 46 -8.42 -2.30 2.49
CA ASN A 46 -7.93 -0.94 2.65
C ASN A 46 -6.60 -0.72 1.92
N ILE A 47 -5.65 -1.67 2.02
CA ILE A 47 -4.39 -1.59 1.26
C ILE A 47 -4.66 -1.55 -0.24
N GLN A 48 -5.52 -2.44 -0.75
CA GLN A 48 -5.82 -2.48 -2.18
C GLN A 48 -6.49 -1.19 -2.67
N GLN A 49 -7.41 -0.62 -1.90
CA GLN A 49 -8.04 0.66 -2.22
C GLN A 49 -7.01 1.79 -2.28
N GLU A 50 -6.10 1.83 -1.32
CA GLU A 50 -5.01 2.80 -1.29
C GLU A 50 -4.06 2.61 -2.47
N MET A 51 -3.69 1.37 -2.81
CA MET A 51 -2.88 1.06 -3.99
C MET A 51 -3.53 1.56 -5.28
N ILE A 52 -4.84 1.35 -5.43
CA ILE A 52 -5.59 1.84 -6.60
C ILE A 52 -5.57 3.37 -6.64
N ARG A 53 -5.78 4.05 -5.50
CA ARG A 53 -5.75 5.51 -5.42
C ARG A 53 -4.37 6.06 -5.80
N ILE A 54 -3.30 5.49 -5.25
CA ILE A 54 -1.92 5.85 -5.59
C ILE A 54 -1.67 5.63 -7.08
N SER A 55 -2.07 4.47 -7.62
CA SER A 55 -1.96 4.17 -9.05
C SER A 55 -2.66 5.21 -9.93
N GLN A 56 -3.86 5.65 -9.56
CA GLN A 56 -4.61 6.62 -10.34
C GLN A 56 -3.96 7.99 -10.34
N ILE A 57 -3.47 8.43 -9.17
CA ILE A 57 -2.74 9.70 -9.05
C ILE A 57 -1.45 9.65 -9.87
N LEU A 58 -0.65 8.60 -9.73
CA LEU A 58 0.59 8.44 -10.50
C LEU A 58 0.35 8.30 -12.00
N GLN A 59 -0.72 7.61 -12.41
CA GLN A 59 -1.11 7.53 -13.82
C GLN A 59 -1.48 8.91 -14.36
N ASN A 60 -2.29 9.67 -13.62
CA ASN A 60 -2.65 11.03 -14.03
C ASN A 60 -1.42 11.95 -14.17
N ILE A 61 -0.42 11.78 -13.29
CA ILE A 61 0.84 12.52 -13.41
C ILE A 61 1.61 12.06 -14.64
N ALA A 62 1.76 10.75 -14.86
CA ALA A 62 2.46 10.19 -16.02
C ALA A 62 1.81 10.61 -17.35
N ASP A 63 0.48 10.73 -17.38
CA ASP A 63 -0.27 11.14 -18.57
C ASP A 63 -0.06 12.63 -18.92
N ASN A 64 0.35 13.47 -17.97
CA ASN A 64 0.44 14.93 -18.17
C ASN A 64 1.86 15.50 -18.05
N HIS A 65 2.86 14.65 -17.81
CA HIS A 65 4.24 15.06 -17.64
C HIS A 65 5.18 14.16 -18.45
N SER A 66 6.41 14.64 -18.62
CA SER A 66 7.56 13.93 -19.19
C SER A 66 8.65 13.81 -18.14
N ILE A 67 9.63 12.91 -18.34
CA ILE A 67 10.75 12.77 -17.41
C ILE A 67 11.70 13.95 -17.58
N ASN A 68 12.06 14.60 -16.47
CA ASN A 68 13.13 15.60 -16.49
C ASN A 68 14.50 14.92 -16.41
N PHE A 69 15.01 14.46 -17.55
CA PHE A 69 16.30 13.75 -17.62
C PHE A 69 17.50 14.59 -17.15
N GLU A 70 17.44 15.92 -17.26
CA GLU A 70 18.53 16.83 -16.84
C GLU A 70 18.73 16.82 -15.32
N ALA A 71 17.67 16.51 -14.56
CA ALA A 71 17.75 16.38 -13.10
C ALA A 71 18.46 15.10 -12.64
N TYR A 72 18.76 14.18 -13.55
CA TYR A 72 19.36 12.89 -13.23
C TYR A 72 20.81 12.80 -13.70
N SER A 73 21.71 12.51 -12.77
CA SER A 73 23.14 12.32 -13.02
C SER A 73 23.50 10.92 -13.55
N GLY A 74 22.59 10.27 -14.29
CA GLY A 74 22.78 8.92 -14.82
C GLY A 74 22.49 7.78 -13.83
N SER A 75 21.91 8.06 -12.65
CA SER A 75 21.44 7.01 -11.75
C SER A 75 20.12 6.40 -12.24
N GLN A 76 20.09 5.08 -12.36
CA GLN A 76 18.89 4.34 -12.76
C GLN A 76 17.87 4.20 -11.62
N MET A 77 18.29 4.40 -10.37
CA MET A 77 17.47 4.24 -9.17
C MET A 77 17.56 5.50 -8.32
N ASN A 78 16.42 6.12 -8.04
CA ASN A 78 16.36 7.42 -7.38
C ASN A 78 15.30 7.41 -6.27
N ASP A 79 15.57 8.16 -5.20
CA ASP A 79 14.60 8.38 -4.13
C ASP A 79 13.57 9.46 -4.51
N ILE A 80 13.86 10.25 -5.56
CA ILE A 80 13.03 11.34 -6.06
C ILE A 80 12.77 11.14 -7.55
N LEU A 81 11.51 11.25 -7.95
CA LEU A 81 11.09 11.32 -9.35
C LEU A 81 10.88 12.79 -9.75
N PHE A 82 11.61 13.30 -10.73
CA PHE A 82 11.53 14.63 -11.29
C PHE A 82 10.87 14.57 -12.66
N LEU A 83 9.76 15.29 -12.80
CA LEU A 83 8.96 15.33 -14.02
C LEU A 83 8.75 16.78 -14.47
N SER A 84 8.57 16.97 -15.77
CA SER A 84 8.33 18.26 -16.41
C SER A 84 7.12 18.17 -17.33
N GLY A 85 6.15 19.06 -17.18
CA GLY A 85 4.95 19.10 -18.02
C GLY A 85 4.49 20.53 -18.32
N GLU A 86 3.41 20.66 -19.09
CA GLU A 86 2.82 21.96 -19.43
C GLU A 86 2.37 22.75 -18.18
N GLY A 87 2.03 22.05 -17.10
CA GLY A 87 1.66 22.62 -15.80
C GLY A 87 2.84 22.98 -14.89
N GLY A 88 4.08 22.80 -15.34
CA GLY A 88 5.29 23.04 -14.58
C GLY A 88 6.05 21.77 -14.18
N ASN A 89 7.11 21.95 -13.41
CA ASN A 89 7.91 20.85 -12.88
C ASN A 89 7.27 20.29 -11.60
N VAL A 90 7.23 18.97 -11.49
CA VAL A 90 6.78 18.29 -10.28
C VAL A 90 7.83 17.29 -9.82
N SER A 91 7.94 17.09 -8.52
CA SER A 91 8.76 16.03 -7.95
C SER A 91 7.97 15.14 -7.02
N ILE A 92 8.17 13.82 -7.13
CA ILE A 92 7.55 12.83 -6.26
C ILE A 92 8.63 12.24 -5.37
N THR A 93 8.40 12.28 -4.06
CA THR A 93 9.34 11.79 -3.06
C THR A 93 8.59 11.31 -1.83
N SER A 94 9.31 10.79 -0.85
CA SER A 94 8.77 10.50 0.47
C SER A 94 9.15 11.55 1.50
N THR A 95 8.25 11.79 2.46
CA THR A 95 8.51 12.54 3.69
C THR A 95 8.22 11.70 4.92
N GLY A 96 8.68 12.14 6.09
CA GLY A 96 8.53 11.42 7.36
C GLY A 96 9.66 10.43 7.64
N VAL A 97 9.43 9.51 8.58
CA VAL A 97 10.44 8.52 8.99
C VAL A 97 10.37 7.28 8.09
N CYS A 98 11.11 7.33 6.99
CA CYS A 98 11.12 6.28 5.96
C CYS A 98 12.17 5.20 6.24
N ILE A 99 11.72 3.95 6.26
CA ILE A 99 12.57 2.78 6.47
C ILE A 99 12.80 2.02 5.16
N SER A 100 14.05 1.58 4.96
CA SER A 100 14.42 0.69 3.85
C SER A 100 14.18 -0.80 4.17
N ASN A 101 14.08 -1.16 5.46
CA ASN A 101 13.90 -2.54 5.92
C ASN A 101 12.46 -2.80 6.36
N SER A 102 12.00 -4.05 6.25
CA SER A 102 10.65 -4.43 6.67
C SER A 102 10.48 -4.32 8.19
N PRO A 103 9.52 -3.53 8.69
CA PRO A 103 9.20 -3.42 10.11
C PRO A 103 8.47 -4.66 10.65
N ALA A 104 8.15 -5.63 9.78
CA ALA A 104 7.35 -6.82 10.12
C ALA A 104 7.96 -7.69 11.23
N ILE A 105 9.24 -7.50 11.56
CA ILE A 105 9.94 -8.29 12.59
C ILE A 105 10.04 -7.54 13.93
N THR A 106 10.20 -6.21 13.90
CA THR A 106 10.49 -5.39 15.11
C THR A 106 9.34 -4.46 15.52
N GLY A 107 8.31 -4.33 14.68
CA GLY A 107 7.27 -3.31 14.84
C GLY A 107 7.77 -1.90 14.50
N PHE A 108 6.83 -0.95 14.44
CA PHE A 108 7.14 0.48 14.27
C PHE A 108 7.47 1.13 15.62
N THR A 109 8.51 1.97 15.64
CA THR A 109 8.85 2.85 16.76
C THR A 109 7.76 3.90 16.96
N GLN A 110 7.73 4.56 18.13
CA GLN A 110 6.78 5.65 18.37
C GLN A 110 7.00 6.82 17.40
N GLU A 111 8.25 7.15 17.11
CA GLU A 111 8.62 8.18 16.14
C GLU A 111 8.06 7.88 14.74
N GLN A 112 8.08 6.61 14.31
CA GLN A 112 7.51 6.19 13.02
C GLN A 112 5.97 6.24 13.00
N LYS A 113 5.33 6.07 14.16
CA LYS A 113 3.87 6.23 14.28
C LYS A 113 3.46 7.70 14.28
N ASP A 114 4.25 8.55 14.92
CA ASP A 114 3.99 9.98 15.03
C ASP A 114 4.29 10.71 13.72
N ASN A 115 5.31 10.27 12.98
CA ASN A 115 5.72 10.83 11.70
C ASN A 115 5.91 9.74 10.63
N PRO A 116 4.81 9.15 10.15
CA PRO A 116 4.86 8.05 9.21
C PRO A 116 5.44 8.46 7.86
N CYS A 117 6.17 7.53 7.24
CA CYS A 117 6.62 7.71 5.86
C CYS A 117 5.41 7.81 4.92
N GLN A 118 5.40 8.85 4.11
CA GLN A 118 4.32 9.20 3.20
C GLN A 118 4.88 9.53 1.82
N LEU A 119 4.14 9.18 0.77
CA LEU A 119 4.44 9.62 -0.59
C LEU A 119 3.83 11.00 -0.81
N ILE A 120 4.60 11.93 -1.37
CA ILE A 120 4.19 13.31 -1.61
C ILE A 120 4.58 13.77 -3.01
N ILE A 121 3.84 14.77 -3.50
CA ILE A 121 4.17 15.55 -4.70
C ILE A 121 4.56 16.94 -4.22
N ILE A 122 5.67 17.45 -4.74
CA ILE A 122 6.11 18.82 -4.59
C ILE A 122 5.98 19.47 -5.96
N ASN A 123 5.06 20.42 -6.07
CA ASN A 123 4.85 21.19 -7.30
C ASN A 123 5.88 22.33 -7.40
N GLN A 124 5.96 22.94 -8.58
CA GLN A 124 6.89 24.06 -8.85
C GLN A 124 6.67 25.28 -7.96
N ASP A 125 5.44 25.49 -7.47
CA ASP A 125 5.08 26.55 -6.52
C ASP A 125 5.39 26.19 -5.06
N GLU A 126 6.16 25.12 -4.84
CA GLU A 126 6.50 24.53 -3.54
C GLU A 126 5.29 24.00 -2.76
N SER A 127 4.10 23.91 -3.38
CA SER A 127 2.94 23.30 -2.76
C SER A 127 3.14 21.78 -2.64
N ILE A 128 2.80 21.24 -1.46
CA ILE A 128 2.95 19.82 -1.15
C ILE A 128 1.58 19.16 -1.16
N THR A 129 1.43 18.11 -1.97
CA THR A 129 0.24 17.26 -2.00
C THR A 129 0.60 15.86 -1.52
N THR A 130 -0.05 15.39 -0.45
CA THR A 130 0.16 14.03 0.04
C THR A 130 -0.57 13.01 -0.83
N ILE A 131 0.17 12.06 -1.39
CA ILE A 131 -0.38 10.96 -2.19
C ILE A 131 -0.91 9.85 -1.30
N THR A 132 -0.28 9.53 -0.15
CA THR A 132 -0.71 8.44 0.75
C THR A 132 -1.63 8.91 1.87
N THR A 133 -2.41 8.00 2.47
CA THR A 133 -3.30 8.26 3.62
C THR A 133 -2.64 7.79 4.93
N PRO A 134 -1.92 8.67 5.67
CA PRO A 134 -1.14 8.26 6.84
C PRO A 134 -1.96 7.74 8.03
N SER A 135 -3.24 8.08 8.10
CA SER A 135 -4.15 7.54 9.13
C SER A 135 -4.52 6.07 8.88
N GLU A 136 -4.37 5.60 7.64
CA GLU A 136 -4.81 4.27 7.21
C GLU A 136 -3.65 3.35 6.86
N SER A 137 -2.56 3.91 6.32
CA SER A 137 -1.44 3.13 5.80
C SER A 137 -0.10 3.87 5.91
N PHE A 138 0.97 3.08 5.88
CA PHE A 138 2.35 3.51 5.99
C PHE A 138 3.11 2.93 4.82
N ILE A 139 4.11 3.63 4.31
CA ILE A 139 4.95 3.09 3.23
C ILE A 139 6.38 2.85 3.71
N SER A 140 7.09 1.91 3.08
CA SER A 140 8.55 1.91 3.14
C SER A 140 9.10 3.08 2.32
N LYS A 141 10.40 3.35 2.47
CA LYS A 141 11.10 4.27 1.57
C LYS A 141 10.83 3.85 0.11
N PRO A 142 10.26 4.73 -0.73
CA PRO A 142 10.01 4.44 -2.13
C PRO A 142 11.29 4.60 -2.94
N TYR A 143 11.34 3.84 -4.03
CA TYR A 143 12.39 3.95 -5.03
C TYR A 143 11.77 4.04 -6.41
N PHE A 144 12.38 4.85 -7.27
CA PHE A 144 11.95 5.07 -8.63
C PHE A 144 13.02 4.60 -9.60
N SER A 145 12.65 3.75 -10.55
CA SER A 145 13.48 3.36 -11.69
C SER A 145 13.01 4.06 -12.96
N ILE A 146 13.92 4.64 -13.71
CA ILE A 146 13.60 5.50 -14.86
C ILE A 146 14.09 4.85 -16.15
N PHE A 147 13.26 4.91 -17.19
CA PHE A 147 13.55 4.31 -18.48
C PHE A 147 13.17 5.26 -19.63
N PRO A 148 13.97 5.36 -20.70
CA PRO A 148 15.37 4.95 -20.76
C PRO A 148 16.20 5.77 -19.76
N THR A 149 17.34 5.24 -19.30
CA THR A 149 18.15 5.88 -18.25
C THR A 149 18.91 7.12 -18.73
N GLU A 150 18.88 7.39 -20.03
CA GLU A 150 19.40 8.59 -20.68
C GLU A 150 18.47 9.02 -21.83
N PRO A 151 18.34 10.33 -22.11
CA PRO A 151 17.61 10.83 -23.27
C PRO A 151 18.41 10.52 -24.53
N ASN A 152 18.20 9.34 -25.11
CA ASN A 152 18.79 8.93 -26.39
C ASN A 152 20.31 9.17 -26.50
N GLN A 153 21.13 8.27 -25.97
CA GLN A 153 22.42 8.07 -26.63
C GLN A 153 22.14 7.53 -28.04
N GLN A 154 22.31 8.44 -28.98
CA GLN A 154 22.43 8.28 -30.42
C GLN A 154 22.95 6.88 -30.81
N ILE A 155 22.35 6.33 -31.88
CA ILE A 155 22.93 5.33 -32.78
C ILE A 155 22.73 3.85 -32.38
N ILE A 156 21.61 3.26 -32.82
CA ILE A 156 21.69 1.96 -33.49
C ILE A 156 22.33 2.28 -34.85
N HIS A 157 23.66 2.22 -34.93
CA HIS A 157 24.33 2.05 -36.22
C HIS A 157 24.42 0.56 -36.41
N ASN A 158 23.77 0.14 -37.49
CA ASN A 158 23.84 -1.16 -38.12
C ASN A 158 23.27 -2.30 -37.27
N ASP A 159 22.08 -2.76 -37.69
CA ASP A 159 21.83 -4.16 -38.01
C ASP A 159 22.78 -5.16 -37.34
N GLN A 160 22.62 -5.39 -36.03
CA GLN A 160 22.98 -6.61 -35.28
C GLN A 160 22.98 -6.35 -33.78
N ILE A 161 21.78 -6.22 -33.17
CA ILE A 161 21.63 -6.57 -31.75
C ILE A 161 20.37 -7.42 -31.65
N ASP A 162 20.62 -8.71 -31.64
CA ASP A 162 19.67 -9.75 -31.30
C ASP A 162 19.10 -9.54 -29.88
N ASP A 163 17.77 -9.59 -29.80
CA ASP A 163 17.02 -10.30 -28.76
C ASP A 163 17.08 -9.88 -27.28
N PHE A 164 17.24 -8.59 -26.97
CA PHE A 164 16.91 -8.07 -25.63
C PHE A 164 15.58 -7.30 -25.61
N PRO A 165 14.49 -7.85 -25.04
CA PRO A 165 13.18 -7.18 -25.00
C PRO A 165 13.16 -5.89 -24.18
N PHE A 166 14.14 -5.69 -23.29
CA PHE A 166 14.24 -4.52 -22.41
C PHE A 166 14.75 -3.24 -23.10
N LEU A 167 15.40 -3.37 -24.26
CA LEU A 167 15.91 -2.23 -25.05
C LEU A 167 14.87 -1.64 -26.02
N LYS A 168 13.63 -2.15 -26.03
CA LYS A 168 12.53 -1.67 -26.88
C LYS A 168 11.58 -0.68 -26.18
N ILE A 169 11.93 -0.18 -24.99
CA ILE A 169 11.15 0.88 -24.34
C ILE A 169 11.47 2.20 -25.05
N LYS A 170 10.74 2.49 -26.13
CA LYS A 170 10.88 3.73 -26.91
C LYS A 170 10.27 4.95 -26.20
N GLN A 171 9.33 4.72 -25.30
CA GLN A 171 8.59 5.78 -24.60
C GLN A 171 9.18 5.95 -23.20
N PRO A 172 9.48 7.19 -22.76
CA PRO A 172 9.87 7.47 -21.39
C PRO A 172 8.88 6.84 -20.41
N SER A 173 9.40 6.22 -19.36
CA SER A 173 8.62 5.49 -18.35
C SER A 173 9.33 5.50 -17.01
N PHE A 174 8.58 5.28 -15.94
CA PHE A 174 9.15 5.03 -14.62
C PHE A 174 8.45 3.85 -13.95
N GLN A 175 9.19 3.17 -13.09
CA GLN A 175 8.69 2.17 -12.17
C GLN A 175 8.84 2.71 -10.75
N VAL A 176 7.89 2.41 -9.89
CA VAL A 176 7.95 2.77 -8.46
C VAL A 176 7.82 1.51 -7.61
N HIS A 177 8.59 1.46 -6.53
CA HIS A 177 8.64 0.33 -5.60
C HIS A 177 8.59 0.80 -4.16
N PHE A 178 7.64 0.27 -3.38
CA PHE A 178 7.61 0.38 -1.92
C PHE A 178 6.66 -0.67 -1.34
N ASN A 179 6.77 -0.96 -0.05
CA ASN A 179 5.80 -1.76 0.67
C ASN A 179 4.77 -0.85 1.35
N ILE A 180 3.49 -1.20 1.26
CA ILE A 180 2.42 -0.56 2.04
C ILE A 180 2.10 -1.46 3.24
N TYR A 181 1.96 -0.85 4.41
CA TYR A 181 1.63 -1.50 5.67
C TYR A 181 0.32 -0.94 6.23
N THR A 182 -0.52 -1.81 6.80
CA THR A 182 -1.65 -1.38 7.65
C THR A 182 -1.51 -1.87 9.08
N PRO A 183 -1.77 -1.01 10.09
CA PRO A 183 -1.91 -1.48 11.47
C PRO A 183 -3.00 -2.52 11.65
N LEU A 184 -2.77 -3.51 12.51
CA LEU A 184 -3.90 -4.16 13.22
C LEU A 184 -4.38 -3.23 14.31
N TYR A 185 -5.68 -2.92 14.28
CA TYR A 185 -6.32 -2.19 15.36
C TYR A 185 -6.74 -3.17 16.46
N GLU A 186 -5.76 -3.78 17.14
CA GLU A 186 -6.00 -4.44 18.44
C GLU A 186 -5.47 -3.53 19.54
N GLN A 187 -6.40 -2.85 20.25
CA GLN A 187 -6.15 -2.19 21.54
C GLN A 187 -4.81 -1.41 21.64
N GLY A 188 -4.54 -0.56 20.66
CA GLY A 188 -3.36 0.33 20.68
C GLY A 188 -2.01 -0.33 20.37
N ASN A 189 -1.96 -1.64 20.12
CA ASN A 189 -0.72 -2.36 19.84
C ASN A 189 -0.63 -2.78 18.36
N TRP A 190 0.40 -2.27 17.69
CA TRP A 190 0.68 -2.46 16.26
C TRP A 190 1.45 -3.77 16.04
N ILE A 191 0.85 -4.91 16.37
CA ILE A 191 1.56 -6.21 16.45
C ILE A 191 1.32 -7.13 15.24
N ASN A 192 0.21 -6.97 14.51
CA ASN A 192 -0.15 -7.85 13.40
C ASN A 192 -0.31 -7.07 12.08
N MET A 193 0.80 -6.70 11.45
CA MET A 193 0.77 -5.91 10.23
C MET A 193 0.45 -6.77 9.02
N SER A 194 -0.41 -6.26 8.14
CA SER A 194 -0.50 -6.73 6.76
C SER A 194 0.39 -5.83 5.90
N SER A 195 1.20 -6.44 5.03
CA SER A 195 2.07 -5.71 4.11
C SER A 195 1.89 -6.22 2.69
N LEU A 196 1.83 -5.31 1.73
CA LEU A 196 1.81 -5.66 0.30
C LEU A 196 2.83 -4.80 -0.45
N LEU A 197 3.55 -5.43 -1.38
CA LEU A 197 4.47 -4.74 -2.28
C LEU A 197 3.67 -3.95 -3.31
N PHE A 198 3.89 -2.65 -3.38
CA PHE A 198 3.51 -1.81 -4.50
C PHE A 198 4.66 -1.79 -5.51
N GLN A 199 4.42 -2.35 -6.68
CA GLN A 199 5.35 -2.32 -7.80
C GLN A 199 4.55 -2.11 -9.08
N GLN A 200 4.67 -0.91 -9.66
CA GLN A 200 3.92 -0.55 -10.84
C GLN A 200 4.78 0.26 -11.81
N PHE A 201 4.50 0.04 -13.10
CA PHE A 201 5.17 0.70 -14.21
C PHE A 201 4.21 1.71 -14.85
N PHE A 202 4.71 2.90 -15.14
CA PHE A 202 3.98 4.01 -15.72
C PHE A 202 4.70 4.47 -16.98
N THR A 203 3.97 4.51 -18.09
CA THR A 203 4.47 5.07 -19.35
C THR A 203 4.05 6.53 -19.40
N LEU A 204 4.98 7.43 -19.71
CA LEU A 204 4.66 8.85 -19.82
C LEU A 204 4.22 9.19 -21.24
N GLN A 205 3.50 10.30 -21.37
CA GLN A 205 3.20 10.87 -22.68
C GLN A 205 4.52 11.30 -23.34
N GLY A 206 4.75 10.81 -24.57
CA GLY A 206 5.95 11.08 -25.37
C GLY A 206 5.81 12.27 -26.28
#